data_AF-M9RE99-F1
#
_entry.id   AF-M9RE99-F1
#
_cell.length_a   1.000
_cell.length_b   1.000
_cell.length_c   1.000
_cell.angle_alpha   90.00
_cell.angle_beta   90.00
_cell.angle_gamma   90.00
#
_symmetry.space_group_name_H-M   'P 1'
#
loop_
_entity.id
_entity.type
_entity.pdbx_description
1 polymer ?
#
loop_
_entity_poly.entity_id
_entity_poly.type
_entity_poly.pdbx_seq_one_letter_code
_entity_poly.pdbx_strand_id
1 'polypeptide(L)'
;MFFGAFAITKDFGYGFVTGANSLEAAREIAIEECLKQGPICLVYAEILPQGYAPLEAGQISLAPEAAGYFDNPDPTWGSFRAMAVSEDGAYSVVWGYGSPSEASAAALSDCGEFVIDDLPNLREMPCILVPFK
;
A
#
# COMPACT_ATOMS: atom_id res chain seq x y z
N MET A 1 -8.15 8.41 3.40
CA MET A 1 -6.95 8.94 2.72
C MET A 1 -5.79 8.75 3.70
N PHE A 2 -4.76 7.99 3.29
CA PHE A 2 -3.62 7.64 4.14
C PHE A 2 -2.37 8.41 3.66
N PHE A 3 -1.18 7.80 3.56
CA PHE A 3 -0.04 8.51 2.97
C PHE A 3 -0.31 8.90 1.52
N GLY A 4 0.22 10.04 1.14
CA GLY A 4 0.22 10.51 -0.23
C GLY A 4 1.39 11.46 -0.45
N ALA A 5 1.77 11.63 -1.71
CA ALA A 5 2.76 12.61 -2.09
C ALA A 5 2.41 13.19 -3.45
N PHE A 6 2.90 14.40 -3.68
CA PHE A 6 2.76 15.13 -4.93
C PHE A 6 4.14 15.61 -5.34
N ALA A 7 4.56 15.25 -6.54
CA ALA A 7 5.81 15.67 -7.14
C ALA A 7 5.57 16.51 -8.38
N ILE A 8 6.48 17.45 -8.65
CA ILE A 8 6.35 18.42 -9.73
C ILE A 8 7.69 18.65 -10.45
N THR A 9 7.61 18.91 -11.74
CA THR A 9 8.69 19.40 -12.58
C THR A 9 8.74 20.94 -12.57
N LYS A 10 9.83 21.52 -13.07
CA LYS A 10 9.95 22.98 -13.23
C LYS A 10 8.89 23.57 -14.17
N ASP A 11 8.46 22.80 -15.17
CA ASP A 11 7.49 23.22 -16.19
C ASP A 11 6.05 22.84 -15.84
N PHE A 12 5.78 22.56 -14.56
CA PHE A 12 4.46 22.22 -14.00
C PHE A 12 3.84 20.88 -14.44
N GLY A 13 4.59 20.00 -15.11
CA GLY A 13 4.24 18.58 -15.17
C GLY A 13 4.30 17.96 -13.76
N TYR A 14 3.39 17.06 -13.44
CA TYR A 14 3.22 16.55 -12.07
C TYR A 14 2.90 15.05 -12.03
N GLY A 15 3.12 14.46 -10.87
CA GLY A 15 2.72 13.09 -10.51
C GLY A 15 2.28 13.06 -9.05
N PHE A 16 1.34 12.17 -8.72
CA PHE A 16 0.83 12.08 -7.36
C PHE A 16 0.34 10.68 -7.05
N VAL A 17 0.29 10.38 -5.75
CA VAL A 17 -0.32 9.17 -5.22
C VAL A 17 -1.07 9.51 -3.95
N THR A 18 -2.16 8.80 -3.70
CA THR A 18 -2.86 8.83 -2.42
C THR A 18 -3.23 7.41 -2.04
N GLY A 19 -3.15 7.10 -0.74
CA GLY A 19 -3.53 5.77 -0.23
C GLY A 19 -2.38 4.77 -0.08
N ALA A 20 -1.13 5.19 -0.28
CA ALA A 20 0.01 4.34 0.01
C ALA A 20 0.09 3.98 1.49
N ASN A 21 0.53 2.77 1.80
CA ASN A 21 0.72 2.27 3.16
C ASN A 21 2.07 2.69 3.76
N SER A 22 2.94 3.37 3.02
CA SER A 22 4.21 3.92 3.51
C SER A 22 4.43 5.33 2.96
N LEU A 23 5.00 6.23 3.78
CA LEU A 23 5.40 7.57 3.33
C LEU A 23 6.52 7.49 2.29
N GLU A 24 7.43 6.52 2.44
CA GLU A 24 8.51 6.29 1.48
C GLU A 24 7.95 5.84 0.12
N ALA A 25 7.06 4.85 0.12
CA ALA A 25 6.36 4.44 -1.09
C ALA A 25 5.60 5.60 -1.73
N ALA A 26 4.89 6.41 -0.94
CA ALA A 26 4.17 7.57 -1.46
C ALA A 26 5.10 8.52 -2.23
N ARG A 27 6.27 8.83 -1.67
CA ARG A 27 7.27 9.71 -2.31
C ARG A 27 7.79 9.12 -3.60
N GLU A 28 8.18 7.85 -3.59
CA GLU A 28 8.78 7.17 -4.73
C GLU A 28 7.79 7.06 -5.89
N ILE A 29 6.55 6.64 -5.61
CA ILE A 29 5.48 6.55 -6.61
C ILE A 29 5.20 7.94 -7.21
N ALA A 30 5.06 8.98 -6.38
CA ALA A 30 4.81 10.33 -6.88
C ALA A 30 5.95 10.84 -7.79
N ILE A 31 7.21 10.54 -7.45
CA ILE A 31 8.37 10.87 -8.29
C ILE A 31 8.31 10.12 -9.61
N GLU A 32 8.11 8.81 -9.62
CA GLU A 32 8.04 8.02 -10.84
C GLU A 32 6.87 8.43 -11.75
N GLU A 33 5.70 8.73 -11.16
CA GLU A 33 4.57 9.32 -11.89
C GLU A 33 4.91 10.67 -12.51
N CYS A 34 5.64 11.52 -11.77
CA CYS A 34 6.08 12.81 -12.26
C CYS A 34 7.11 12.67 -13.39
N LEU A 35 7.99 11.67 -13.32
CA LEU A 35 9.04 11.44 -14.31
C LEU A 35 8.47 11.06 -15.68
N LYS A 36 7.21 10.59 -15.76
CA LYS A 36 6.47 10.44 -17.02
C LYS A 36 6.28 11.78 -17.76
N GLN A 37 6.32 12.91 -17.04
CA GLN A 37 6.08 14.26 -17.58
C GLN A 37 7.37 15.02 -17.89
N GLY A 38 8.49 14.68 -17.24
CA GLY A 38 9.76 15.37 -17.44
C GLY A 38 10.92 14.76 -16.65
N PRO A 39 12.17 15.13 -16.97
CA PRO A 39 13.35 14.41 -16.48
C PRO A 39 13.78 14.75 -15.06
N ILE A 40 13.21 15.79 -14.44
CA ILE A 40 13.59 16.26 -13.11
C ILE A 40 12.33 16.55 -12.31
N CYS A 41 12.12 15.76 -11.26
CA CYS A 41 10.98 15.84 -10.37
C CYS A 41 11.42 16.05 -8.93
N LEU A 42 10.63 16.82 -8.18
CA LEU A 42 10.82 17.03 -6.75
C LEU A 42 9.50 16.83 -6.02
N VAL A 43 9.53 16.18 -4.86
CA VAL A 43 8.37 16.12 -3.96
C VAL A 43 8.08 17.52 -3.46
N TYR A 44 6.87 18.01 -3.75
CA TYR A 44 6.43 19.36 -3.41
C TYR A 44 5.47 19.37 -2.22
N ALA A 45 4.66 18.32 -2.06
CA ALA A 45 3.76 18.17 -0.92
C ALA A 45 3.58 16.71 -0.51
N GLU A 46 3.27 16.49 0.77
CA GLU A 46 3.03 15.18 1.36
C GLU A 46 1.72 15.22 2.16
N ILE A 47 0.99 14.10 2.13
CA ILE A 47 -0.19 13.85 2.95
C ILE A 47 0.20 12.83 4.00
N LEU A 48 0.03 13.18 5.27
CA LEU A 48 0.27 12.30 6.40
C LEU A 48 -1.00 12.13 7.23
N PRO A 49 -1.19 10.95 7.86
CA PRO A 49 -2.23 10.77 8.87
C PRO A 49 -2.05 11.74 10.05
N GLN A 50 -3.15 12.23 10.61
CA GLN A 50 -3.09 13.07 11.81
C GLN A 50 -2.48 12.28 12.97
N GLY A 51 -1.47 12.86 13.63
CA GLY A 51 -0.78 12.21 14.74
C GLY A 51 0.23 11.14 14.32
N TYR A 52 0.59 11.08 13.03
CA TYR A 52 1.62 10.17 12.55
C TYR A 52 2.95 10.34 13.32
N ALA A 53 3.52 9.20 13.71
CA ALA A 53 4.90 9.06 14.15
C ALA A 53 5.57 8.01 13.25
N PRO A 54 6.88 8.12 12.99
CA PRO A 54 7.62 7.12 12.22
C PRO A 54 7.38 5.70 12.74
N LEU A 55 7.18 4.76 11.82
CA LEU A 55 7.01 3.35 12.16
C LEU A 55 8.30 2.80 12.76
N GLU A 56 8.18 2.01 13.81
CA GLU A 56 9.29 1.24 14.38
C GLU A 56 9.55 -0.02 13.55
N ALA A 57 10.72 -0.63 13.76
CA ALA A 57 11.06 -1.88 13.08
C ALA A 57 10.01 -2.97 13.36
N GLY A 58 9.49 -3.58 12.29
CA GLY A 58 8.45 -4.61 12.36
C GLY A 58 7.02 -4.06 12.45
N GLN A 59 6.84 -2.73 12.45
CA GLN A 59 5.53 -2.12 12.29
C GLN A 59 5.20 -1.92 10.81
N ILE A 60 3.92 -2.03 10.51
CA ILE A 60 3.34 -1.68 9.21
C ILE A 60 2.24 -0.66 9.45
N SER A 61 1.86 0.03 8.39
CA SER A 61 0.63 0.81 8.41
C SER A 61 -0.37 0.32 7.38
N LEU A 62 -1.63 0.60 7.66
CA LEU A 62 -2.77 0.14 6.89
C LEU A 62 -3.60 1.33 6.44
N ALA A 63 -3.95 1.36 5.16
CA ALA A 63 -4.98 2.25 4.65
C ALA A 63 -6.29 2.04 5.45
N PRO A 64 -7.13 3.08 5.64
CA PRO A 64 -8.29 3.01 6.53
C PRO A 64 -9.25 1.84 6.28
N GLU A 65 -9.42 1.42 5.03
CA GLU A 65 -10.27 0.28 4.68
C GLU A 65 -9.67 -1.05 5.13
N ALA A 66 -8.40 -1.29 4.78
CA ALA A 66 -7.62 -2.43 5.25
C ALA A 66 -7.56 -2.49 6.80
N ALA A 67 -7.36 -1.34 7.46
CA ALA A 67 -7.42 -1.22 8.91
C ALA A 67 -8.79 -1.60 9.48
N GLY A 68 -9.87 -1.24 8.79
CA GLY A 68 -11.23 -1.63 9.15
C GLY A 68 -11.42 -3.14 9.22
N TYR A 69 -10.92 -3.87 8.22
CA TYR A 69 -10.95 -5.34 8.20
C TYR A 69 -10.01 -5.97 9.23
N PHE A 70 -8.85 -5.36 9.47
CA PHE A 70 -7.89 -5.80 10.48
C PHE A 70 -8.45 -5.68 11.91
N ASP A 71 -9.06 -4.54 12.24
CA ASP A 71 -9.59 -4.27 13.59
C ASP A 71 -10.94 -4.94 13.85
N ASN A 72 -11.74 -5.16 12.81
CA ASN A 72 -13.10 -5.71 12.93
C ASN A 72 -13.32 -6.89 11.97
N PRO A 73 -12.62 -8.02 12.17
CA PRO A 73 -12.81 -9.16 11.30
C PRO A 73 -14.21 -9.77 11.51
N ASP A 74 -14.97 -9.94 10.42
CA ASP A 74 -16.32 -10.47 10.50
C ASP A 74 -16.30 -11.93 11.00
N PRO A 75 -17.07 -12.28 12.05
CA PRO A 75 -17.13 -13.65 12.55
C PRO A 75 -17.74 -14.65 11.55
N THR A 76 -18.43 -14.18 10.53
CA THR A 76 -19.08 -15.00 9.50
C THR A 76 -18.17 -15.38 8.33
N TRP A 77 -16.93 -14.85 8.28
CA TRP A 77 -15.94 -15.12 7.23
C TRP A 77 -15.46 -16.60 7.13
N GLY A 78 -16.02 -17.52 7.92
CA GLY A 78 -15.74 -18.95 7.79
C GLY A 78 -14.39 -19.35 8.40
N SER A 79 -13.87 -20.50 7.97
CA SER A 79 -12.83 -21.25 8.69
C SER A 79 -11.46 -20.60 8.67
N PHE A 80 -10.86 -20.45 7.48
CA PHE A 80 -9.51 -19.90 7.33
C PHE A 80 -9.55 -18.62 6.50
N ARG A 81 -8.85 -17.60 7.01
CA ARG A 81 -8.78 -16.26 6.47
C ARG A 81 -7.35 -15.75 6.50
N ALA A 82 -7.02 -14.85 5.59
CA ALA A 82 -5.73 -14.19 5.53
C ALA A 82 -5.89 -12.77 5.00
N MET A 83 -4.93 -11.92 5.36
CA MET A 83 -4.82 -10.56 4.87
C MET A 83 -3.40 -10.35 4.38
N ALA A 84 -3.24 -9.66 3.26
CA ALA A 84 -1.95 -9.24 2.76
C ALA A 84 -1.98 -7.75 2.41
N VAL A 85 -0.85 -7.06 2.56
CA VAL A 85 -0.69 -5.64 2.19
C VAL A 85 0.67 -5.39 1.57
N SER A 86 0.75 -4.38 0.71
CA SER A 86 1.99 -3.81 0.19
C SER A 86 2.16 -2.36 0.66
N GLU A 87 3.39 -1.86 0.62
CA GLU A 87 3.71 -0.47 0.95
C GLU A 87 3.06 0.57 0.01
N ASP A 88 2.80 0.20 -1.25
CA ASP A 88 2.17 1.07 -2.26
C ASP A 88 0.68 1.32 -2.01
N GLY A 89 0.07 0.59 -1.08
CA GLY A 89 -1.36 0.69 -0.75
C GLY A 89 -2.18 -0.54 -1.18
N ALA A 90 -1.63 -1.45 -1.99
CA ALA A 90 -2.30 -2.69 -2.34
C ALA A 90 -2.61 -3.51 -1.10
N TYR A 91 -3.79 -4.15 -1.07
CA TYR A 91 -4.17 -5.07 -0.02
C TYR A 91 -5.15 -6.11 -0.53
N SER A 92 -5.24 -7.22 0.20
CA SER A 92 -6.28 -8.23 0.03
C SER A 92 -6.75 -8.73 1.39
N VAL A 93 -8.00 -9.15 1.44
CA VAL A 93 -8.59 -9.86 2.57
C VAL A 93 -9.37 -11.03 2.00
N VAL A 94 -8.97 -12.24 2.35
CA VAL A 94 -9.56 -13.47 1.82
C VAL A 94 -10.07 -14.34 2.96
N TRP A 95 -11.13 -15.10 2.71
CA TRP A 95 -11.78 -15.90 3.74
C TRP A 95 -12.52 -17.11 3.17
N GLY A 96 -12.93 -18.03 4.05
CA GLY A 96 -13.67 -19.24 3.67
C GLY A 96 -12.83 -20.34 3.02
N TYR A 97 -11.50 -20.31 3.16
CA TYR A 97 -10.60 -21.30 2.56
C TYR A 97 -10.52 -22.60 3.37
N GLY A 98 -10.02 -23.67 2.73
CA GLY A 98 -9.94 -25.01 3.31
C GLY A 98 -8.72 -25.24 4.21
N SER A 99 -7.69 -24.38 4.13
CA SER A 99 -6.53 -24.42 5.03
C SER A 99 -5.87 -23.05 5.24
N PRO A 100 -5.07 -22.85 6.30
CA PRO A 100 -4.29 -21.63 6.48
C PRO A 100 -3.34 -21.33 5.32
N SER A 101 -2.66 -22.35 4.79
CA SER A 101 -1.72 -22.19 3.67
C SER A 101 -2.42 -21.74 2.40
N GLU A 102 -3.62 -22.25 2.14
CA GLU A 102 -4.44 -21.88 0.99
C GLU A 102 -4.92 -20.43 1.12
N ALA A 103 -5.41 -20.04 2.30
CA ALA A 103 -5.78 -18.65 2.57
C ALA A 103 -4.60 -17.69 2.40
N SER A 104 -3.44 -18.02 2.96
CA SER A 104 -2.23 -17.19 2.83
C SER A 104 -1.76 -17.03 1.38
N ALA A 105 -1.75 -18.12 0.61
CA ALA A 105 -1.38 -18.07 -0.80
C ALA A 105 -2.37 -17.24 -1.62
N ALA A 106 -3.67 -17.41 -1.36
CA ALA A 106 -4.72 -16.62 -2.01
C ALA A 106 -4.60 -15.12 -1.69
N ALA A 107 -4.37 -14.75 -0.43
CA ALA A 107 -4.19 -13.36 -0.04
C ALA A 107 -2.97 -12.73 -0.73
N LEU A 108 -1.82 -13.40 -0.73
CA LEU A 108 -0.62 -12.89 -1.38
C LEU A 108 -0.81 -12.73 -2.89
N SER A 109 -1.46 -13.70 -3.54
CA SER A 109 -1.76 -13.65 -4.97
C SER A 109 -2.69 -12.48 -5.31
N ASP A 110 -3.82 -12.37 -4.60
CA ASP A 110 -4.84 -11.33 -4.83
C ASP A 110 -4.27 -9.93 -4.57
N CYS A 111 -3.50 -9.74 -3.50
CA CYS A 111 -2.83 -8.47 -3.23
C CYS A 111 -1.84 -8.10 -4.35
N GLY A 112 -1.11 -9.09 -4.88
CA GLY A 112 -0.14 -8.90 -5.95
C GLY A 112 -0.74 -8.38 -7.26
N GLU A 113 -2.04 -8.61 -7.52
CA GLU A 113 -2.73 -8.08 -8.70
C GLU A 113 -2.91 -6.55 -8.67
N PHE A 114 -2.77 -5.94 -7.50
CA PHE A 114 -2.97 -4.50 -7.28
C PHE A 114 -1.67 -3.75 -6.96
N VAL A 115 -0.54 -4.45 -6.88
CA VAL A 115 0.77 -3.82 -6.70
C VAL A 115 1.11 -2.98 -7.92
N ILE A 116 1.71 -1.81 -7.69
CA ILE A 116 2.17 -0.93 -8.78
C ILE A 116 3.46 -1.51 -9.36
N ASP A 117 3.38 -2.05 -10.58
CA ASP A 117 4.49 -2.71 -11.27
C ASP A 117 4.81 -2.11 -12.67
N ASP A 118 4.06 -1.10 -13.09
CA ASP A 118 4.21 -0.45 -14.40
C ASP A 118 5.21 0.73 -14.38
N LEU A 119 5.71 1.10 -13.19
CA LEU A 119 6.67 2.18 -12.98
C LEU A 119 8.12 1.67 -13.02
N PRO A 120 8.91 2.01 -14.07
CA PRO A 120 10.12 1.27 -14.40
C PRO A 120 11.28 1.43 -13.42
N ASN A 121 11.37 2.52 -12.64
CA ASN A 121 12.39 2.69 -11.61
C ASN A 121 11.83 2.62 -10.19
N LEU A 122 10.55 2.26 -10.04
CA LEU A 122 9.98 2.01 -8.73
C LEU A 122 10.60 0.73 -8.16
N ARG A 123 11.01 0.77 -6.90
CA ARG A 123 11.44 -0.45 -6.21
C ARG A 123 10.28 -1.43 -6.09
N GLU A 124 10.59 -2.71 -5.96
CA GLU A 124 9.59 -3.72 -5.64
C GLU A 124 8.98 -3.43 -4.26
N MET A 125 7.65 -3.46 -4.20
CA MET A 125 6.86 -3.35 -2.97
C MET A 125 6.01 -4.62 -2.88
N PRO A 126 6.59 -5.74 -2.42
CA PRO A 126 5.87 -7.01 -2.40
C PRO A 126 4.79 -7.01 -1.33
N CYS A 127 3.71 -7.75 -1.58
CA CYS A 127 2.70 -8.02 -0.57
C CYS A 127 3.27 -8.91 0.55
N ILE A 128 2.92 -8.56 1.78
CA ILE A 128 3.27 -9.31 2.99
C ILE A 128 2.01 -9.70 3.76
N LEU A 129 2.04 -10.86 4.43
CA LEU A 129 0.93 -11.32 5.26
C LEU A 129 0.84 -10.48 6.55
N VAL A 130 -0.39 -10.14 6.91
CA VAL A 130 -0.71 -9.43 8.15
C VAL A 130 -1.59 -10.34 9.02
N PRO A 131 -1.20 -10.64 10.26
CA PRO A 131 -2.07 -11.39 11.17
C PRO A 131 -3.24 -10.50 11.61
N PHE A 132 -4.46 -11.03 11.60
CA PHE A 132 -5.61 -10.31 12.19
C PHE A 132 -5.42 -10.07 13.69
N LYS A 133 -6.09 -9.04 14.20
CA LYS A 133 -6.18 -8.73 15.63
C LYS A 133 -7.12 -9.67 16.38
#